data_AF-A0A847L368-F1
#
_entry.id   AF-A0A847L368-F1
#
_cell.length_a   1.000
_cell.length_b   1.000
_cell.length_c   1.000
_cell.angle_alpha   90.00
_cell.angle_beta   90.00
_cell.angle_gamma   90.00
#
_symmetry.space_group_name_H-M   'P 1'
#
loop_
_entity.id
_entity.type
_entity.pdbx_description
1 polymer ?
#
loop_
_entity_poly.entity_id
_entity_poly.type
_entity_poly.pdbx_seq_one_letter_code
_entity_poly.pdbx_strand_id
1 'polypeptide(L)'
;MMNFFNKLTIFFLGAFCVFSCKGITNLKVSSPDIFNVHPEGSYKDRKQNYLQYAAKYAENGDKSLQHIFPQIARAALGQRLNVDSIRKSLNIIYSNTDCNDFTMNGLLRLSYMNKEKAIFDECIKKEVEECILDFKYWWDDARRDTTYRCYHTENHQALYHTAELLAGQLYKDRKFSSGMTGKEHIEHAIERLEPWLEYRFRFGFSEWLSTYYEVDIMILTNLYDFSENELIRKRAGLVLDLLFFDLALNNFHGVLPTSSGRIYSHSLITGIHAISPTLKLAFGQGQYLPNELMATTCLALSKYEVPSLWIIPKSCGESIKKIEKIYICNKIYKYFRYELGPFSTLYLTRW
;
A
#
# COMPACT_ATOMS: atom_id res chain seq x y z
N MET A 1 5.94 39.13 53.48
CA MET A 1 4.78 38.72 52.67
C MET A 1 5.25 37.64 51.70
N MET A 2 5.24 36.39 52.15
CA MET A 2 5.82 35.24 51.45
C MET A 2 4.82 34.07 51.54
N ASN A 3 4.79 33.27 50.47
CA ASN A 3 4.20 31.94 50.32
C ASN A 3 2.71 31.85 49.94
N PHE A 4 2.47 31.71 48.63
CA PHE A 4 1.28 31.09 48.05
C PHE A 4 1.68 29.68 47.56
N PHE A 5 1.65 28.70 48.46
CA PHE A 5 1.76 27.26 48.14
C PHE A 5 0.98 26.48 49.21
N ASN A 6 -0.16 25.92 48.82
CA ASN A 6 -0.96 24.88 49.47
C ASN A 6 -2.33 24.89 48.76
N LYS A 7 -2.96 23.83 48.26
CA LYS A 7 -2.80 22.37 48.31
C LYS A 7 -3.59 21.86 47.09
N LEU A 8 -3.05 20.93 46.30
CA LEU A 8 -3.90 20.06 45.47
C LEU A 8 -3.40 18.62 45.65
N THR A 9 -3.94 17.97 46.68
CA THR A 9 -3.80 16.52 46.88
C THR A 9 -4.73 15.84 45.88
N ILE A 10 -4.17 15.28 44.80
CA ILE A 10 -4.93 14.49 43.82
C ILE A 10 -5.15 13.09 44.40
N PHE A 11 -6.39 12.77 44.73
CA PHE A 11 -6.84 11.40 44.97
C PHE A 11 -6.99 10.69 43.62
N PHE A 12 -6.16 9.68 43.36
CA PHE A 12 -6.41 8.69 42.31
C PHE A 12 -7.48 7.71 42.82
N LEU A 13 -8.73 7.94 42.44
CA LEU A 13 -9.78 6.91 42.50
C LEU A 13 -9.88 6.28 41.11
N GLY A 14 -9.43 5.03 41.02
CA GLY A 14 -9.49 4.23 39.81
C GLY A 14 -10.93 4.00 39.37
N ALA A 15 -11.37 4.76 38.39
CA ALA A 15 -12.54 4.42 37.59
C ALA A 15 -12.06 3.52 36.43
N PHE A 16 -12.27 2.21 36.56
CA PHE A 16 -12.26 1.32 35.41
C PHE A 16 -13.45 1.71 34.52
N CYS A 17 -13.20 2.53 33.50
CA CYS A 17 -14.13 2.69 32.40
C CYS A 17 -14.10 1.39 31.58
N VAL A 18 -15.05 0.50 31.88
CA VAL A 18 -15.43 -0.57 30.96
C VAL A 18 -16.10 0.10 29.77
N PHE A 19 -15.34 0.39 28.72
CA PHE A 19 -15.91 0.78 27.44
C PHE A 19 -16.66 -0.43 26.87
N SER A 20 -17.98 -0.43 27.09
CA SER A 20 -18.89 -1.36 26.42
C SER A 20 -18.77 -1.18 24.91
N CYS A 21 -18.41 -2.24 24.18
CA CYS A 21 -18.27 -2.28 22.71
C CYS A 21 -19.60 -2.02 21.94
N LYS A 22 -20.67 -1.59 22.61
CA LYS A 22 -21.98 -1.32 22.00
C LYS A 22 -22.02 -0.06 21.11
N GLY A 23 -20.92 0.69 20.99
CA GLY A 23 -20.85 1.94 20.22
C GLY A 23 -20.33 1.83 18.78
N ILE A 24 -19.66 0.73 18.39
CA ILE A 24 -19.00 0.62 17.07
C ILE A 24 -19.97 0.10 15.98
N THR A 25 -21.17 -0.36 16.35
CA THR A 25 -22.11 -0.99 15.41
C THR A 25 -22.87 0.00 14.50
N ASN A 26 -22.72 1.31 14.71
CA ASN A 26 -23.48 2.35 13.99
C ASN A 26 -22.57 3.45 13.39
N LEU A 27 -21.37 3.10 12.93
CA LEU A 27 -20.71 3.94 11.93
C LEU A 27 -21.52 3.83 10.63
N LYS A 28 -22.32 4.86 10.30
CA LYS A 28 -22.94 4.98 8.98
C LYS A 28 -21.82 5.15 7.95
N VAL A 29 -21.40 4.05 7.34
CA VAL A 29 -20.40 4.06 6.27
C VAL A 29 -21.13 4.15 4.94
N SER A 30 -20.62 5.00 4.04
CA SER A 30 -21.01 5.04 2.63
C SER A 30 -20.53 3.82 1.82
N SER A 31 -20.04 2.77 2.50
CA SER A 31 -19.62 1.50 1.92
C SER A 31 -20.71 0.46 2.16
N PRO A 32 -21.07 -0.35 1.17
CA PRO A 32 -22.02 -1.45 1.35
C PRO A 32 -21.37 -2.72 1.90
N ASP A 33 -20.08 -2.69 2.21
CA ASP A 33 -19.40 -3.75 2.95
C ASP A 33 -19.54 -3.56 4.47
N ILE A 34 -19.48 -4.65 5.23
CA ILE A 34 -19.66 -4.66 6.69
C ILE A 34 -18.30 -4.55 7.38
N PHE A 35 -18.22 -3.69 8.40
CA PHE A 35 -17.05 -3.57 9.26
C PHE A 35 -16.90 -4.78 10.20
N ASN A 36 -15.74 -5.43 10.12
CA ASN A 36 -15.38 -6.58 10.94
C ASN A 36 -14.52 -6.16 12.14
N VAL A 37 -15.06 -6.28 13.34
CA VAL A 37 -14.32 -6.04 14.60
C VAL A 37 -13.38 -7.20 14.93
N HIS A 38 -13.77 -8.43 14.57
CA HIS A 38 -13.01 -9.66 14.78
C HIS A 38 -12.51 -10.22 13.45
N PRO A 39 -11.39 -10.98 13.44
CA PRO A 39 -10.89 -11.62 12.22
C PRO A 39 -11.92 -12.55 11.59
N GLU A 40 -12.41 -12.24 10.38
CA GLU A 40 -13.36 -13.11 9.67
C GLU A 40 -12.80 -13.67 8.35
N GLY A 41 -13.30 -14.84 7.95
CA GLY A 41 -12.94 -15.54 6.71
C GLY A 41 -11.50 -16.08 6.67
N SER A 42 -11.19 -16.90 5.66
CA SER A 42 -9.79 -17.27 5.36
C SER A 42 -9.13 -16.21 4.48
N TYR A 43 -7.80 -16.12 4.46
CA TYR A 43 -7.07 -15.16 3.62
C TYR A 43 -7.44 -15.32 2.12
N LYS A 44 -7.59 -16.57 1.67
CA LYS A 44 -8.01 -16.90 0.30
C LYS A 44 -9.43 -16.38 0.01
N ASP A 45 -10.39 -16.63 0.91
CA ASP A 45 -11.77 -16.16 0.73
C ASP A 45 -11.82 -14.63 0.73
N ARG A 46 -11.02 -13.98 1.59
CA ARG A 46 -10.93 -12.53 1.64
C ARG A 46 -10.36 -11.94 0.35
N LYS A 47 -9.32 -12.53 -0.24
CA LYS A 47 -8.82 -12.16 -1.58
C LYS A 47 -9.93 -12.23 -2.62
N GLN A 48 -10.65 -13.35 -2.69
CA GLN A 48 -11.74 -13.53 -3.65
C GLN A 48 -12.88 -12.52 -3.43
N ASN A 49 -13.33 -12.33 -2.19
CA ASN A 49 -14.40 -11.40 -1.84
C ASN A 49 -14.01 -9.95 -2.16
N TYR A 50 -12.75 -9.58 -1.89
CA TYR A 50 -12.25 -8.26 -2.23
C TYR A 50 -12.25 -8.02 -3.75
N LEU A 51 -11.78 -8.97 -4.56
CA LEU A 51 -11.76 -8.81 -6.01
C LEU A 51 -13.17 -8.62 -6.57
N GLN A 52 -14.15 -9.37 -6.06
CA GLN A 52 -15.56 -9.19 -6.42
C GLN A 52 -16.09 -7.82 -6.01
N TYR A 53 -15.74 -7.36 -4.81
CA TYR A 53 -16.06 -6.03 -4.32
C TYR A 53 -15.47 -4.96 -5.26
N ALA A 54 -14.15 -4.95 -5.45
CA ALA A 54 -13.43 -3.95 -6.24
C ALA A 54 -13.92 -3.89 -7.70
N ALA A 55 -14.19 -5.05 -8.33
CA ALA A 55 -14.71 -5.11 -9.69
C ALA A 55 -16.09 -4.44 -9.85
N LYS A 56 -16.91 -4.39 -8.78
CA LYS A 56 -18.23 -3.76 -8.78
C LYS A 56 -18.15 -2.22 -8.67
N TYR A 57 -17.11 -1.67 -8.04
CA TYR A 57 -16.93 -0.22 -7.89
C TYR A 57 -16.18 0.43 -9.07
N ALA A 58 -16.05 -0.27 -10.20
CA ALA A 58 -15.51 0.26 -11.45
C ALA A 58 -16.27 1.50 -11.99
N GLU A 59 -17.50 1.71 -11.54
CA GLU A 59 -18.46 2.58 -12.22
C GLU A 59 -18.81 3.87 -11.43
N ASN A 60 -18.33 4.03 -10.20
CA ASN A 60 -18.77 5.12 -9.31
C ASN A 60 -17.70 6.21 -9.14
N GLY A 61 -17.69 7.19 -10.05
CA GLY A 61 -17.11 8.51 -9.80
C GLY A 61 -16.27 9.05 -10.95
N ASP A 62 -16.59 10.24 -11.45
CA ASP A 62 -16.06 10.79 -12.71
C ASP A 62 -14.63 11.38 -12.63
N LYS A 63 -13.96 11.30 -11.46
CA LYS A 63 -12.68 11.98 -11.18
C LYS A 63 -11.74 11.24 -10.22
N SER A 64 -11.85 9.90 -10.10
CA SER A 64 -10.99 9.18 -9.16
C SER A 64 -9.67 8.78 -9.82
N LEU A 65 -8.54 8.96 -9.11
CA LEU A 65 -7.24 8.37 -9.48
C LEU A 65 -7.30 6.83 -9.57
N GLN A 66 -8.41 6.23 -9.16
CA GLN A 66 -8.57 4.82 -8.92
C GLN A 66 -9.24 4.06 -10.06
N HIS A 67 -9.61 4.71 -11.17
CA HIS A 67 -10.30 4.07 -12.30
C HIS A 67 -9.63 2.77 -12.79
N ILE A 68 -8.31 2.66 -12.68
CA ILE A 68 -7.53 1.51 -13.14
C ILE A 68 -7.66 0.29 -12.21
N PHE A 69 -7.83 0.46 -10.89
CA PHE A 69 -7.80 -0.66 -9.93
C PHE A 69 -9.02 -1.58 -10.01
N PRO A 70 -10.26 -1.07 -10.19
CA PRO A 70 -11.37 -1.93 -10.53
C PRO A 70 -11.13 -2.74 -11.82
N GLN A 71 -10.43 -2.18 -12.82
CA GLN A 71 -10.11 -2.90 -14.06
C GLN A 71 -9.11 -4.03 -13.83
N ILE A 72 -8.14 -3.82 -12.93
CA ILE A 72 -7.23 -4.87 -12.45
C ILE A 72 -8.03 -6.00 -11.79
N ALA A 73 -8.99 -5.69 -10.91
CA ALA A 73 -9.84 -6.69 -10.28
C ALA A 73 -10.72 -7.44 -11.30
N ARG A 74 -11.30 -6.74 -12.28
CA ARG A 74 -12.08 -7.33 -13.38
C ARG A 74 -11.23 -8.30 -14.21
N ALA A 75 -10.02 -7.88 -14.60
CA ALA A 75 -9.09 -8.73 -15.34
C ALA A 75 -8.76 -10.02 -14.59
N ALA A 76 -8.49 -9.92 -13.28
CA ALA A 76 -8.20 -11.07 -12.44
C ALA A 76 -9.38 -12.05 -12.33
N LEU A 77 -10.62 -11.53 -12.33
CA LEU A 77 -11.84 -12.33 -12.36
C LEU A 77 -12.22 -12.84 -13.76
N GLY A 78 -11.40 -12.58 -14.79
CA GLY A 78 -11.70 -12.95 -16.17
C GLY A 78 -12.85 -12.16 -16.80
N GLN A 79 -13.23 -11.03 -16.21
CA GLN A 79 -14.26 -10.14 -16.73
C GLN A 79 -13.66 -9.20 -17.79
N ARG A 80 -14.50 -8.73 -18.71
CA ARG A 80 -14.09 -7.74 -19.70
C ARG A 80 -13.74 -6.41 -19.03
N LEU A 81 -12.66 -5.78 -19.48
CA LEU A 81 -12.29 -4.43 -19.09
C LEU A 81 -13.35 -3.42 -19.56
N ASN A 82 -13.56 -2.38 -18.78
CA ASN A 82 -14.27 -1.18 -19.23
C ASN A 82 -13.26 -0.26 -19.91
N VAL A 83 -13.36 -0.18 -21.24
CA VAL A 83 -12.46 0.61 -22.10
C VAL A 83 -12.48 2.09 -21.74
N ASP A 84 -13.64 2.66 -21.41
CA ASP A 84 -13.76 4.07 -21.03
C ASP A 84 -13.03 4.34 -19.72
N SER A 85 -13.08 3.40 -18.75
CA SER A 85 -12.28 3.52 -17.52
C SER A 85 -10.78 3.49 -17.80
N ILE A 86 -10.32 2.65 -18.73
CA ILE A 86 -8.90 2.63 -19.14
C ILE A 86 -8.51 3.99 -19.75
N ARG A 87 -9.31 4.52 -20.68
CA ARG A 87 -9.04 5.84 -21.29
C ARG A 87 -9.09 6.99 -20.30
N LYS A 88 -9.99 6.95 -19.31
CA LYS A 88 -9.99 7.90 -18.19
C LYS A 88 -8.68 7.82 -17.40
N SER A 89 -8.14 6.62 -17.16
CA SER A 89 -6.82 6.45 -16.53
C SER A 89 -5.69 7.02 -17.39
N LEU A 90 -5.71 6.83 -18.70
CA LEU A 90 -4.74 7.45 -19.62
C LEU A 90 -4.82 8.98 -19.55
N ASN A 91 -6.03 9.54 -19.54
CA ASN A 91 -6.24 10.99 -19.43
C ASN A 91 -5.69 11.56 -18.11
N ILE A 92 -5.83 10.83 -17.00
CA ILE A 92 -5.22 11.21 -15.71
C ILE A 92 -3.70 11.25 -15.84
N ILE A 93 -3.10 10.25 -16.47
CA ILE A 93 -1.65 10.19 -16.69
C ILE A 93 -1.17 11.40 -17.52
N TYR A 94 -1.82 11.64 -18.66
CA TYR A 94 -1.51 12.75 -19.57
C TYR A 94 -1.79 14.14 -18.98
N SER A 95 -2.67 14.25 -17.98
CA SER A 95 -2.94 15.53 -17.30
C SER A 95 -1.69 16.12 -16.63
N ASN A 96 -0.66 15.30 -16.39
CA ASN A 96 0.56 15.66 -15.68
C ASN A 96 0.33 16.23 -14.28
N THR A 97 -0.87 16.10 -13.72
CA THR A 97 -1.20 16.60 -12.39
C THR A 97 -0.65 15.64 -11.33
N ASP A 98 -0.33 16.18 -10.16
CA ASP A 98 0.10 15.41 -9.00
C ASP A 98 -0.74 14.15 -8.75
N CYS A 99 -0.07 13.08 -8.33
CA CYS A 99 -0.60 11.71 -8.18
C CYS A 99 -0.92 10.95 -9.48
N ASN A 100 -0.51 11.44 -10.66
CA ASN A 100 -0.63 10.67 -11.91
C ASN A 100 0.23 9.39 -11.93
N ASP A 101 1.31 9.37 -11.15
CA ASP A 101 2.18 8.24 -10.87
C ASP A 101 1.47 7.10 -10.12
N PHE A 102 0.40 7.40 -9.37
CA PHE A 102 -0.43 6.38 -8.71
C PHE A 102 -1.17 5.56 -9.77
N THR A 103 -1.82 6.26 -10.71
CA THR A 103 -2.53 5.65 -11.83
C THR A 103 -1.56 4.92 -12.77
N MET A 104 -0.37 5.48 -13.03
CA MET A 104 0.66 4.81 -13.84
C MET A 104 1.09 3.46 -13.24
N ASN A 105 1.28 3.37 -11.92
CA ASN A 105 1.62 2.11 -11.25
C ASN A 105 0.51 1.04 -11.40
N GLY A 106 -0.76 1.45 -11.34
CA GLY A 106 -1.89 0.57 -11.65
C GLY A 106 -1.91 0.13 -13.12
N LEU A 107 -1.64 1.04 -14.06
CA LEU A 107 -1.60 0.75 -15.49
C LEU A 107 -0.49 -0.25 -15.84
N LEU A 108 0.69 -0.09 -15.23
CA LEU A 108 1.81 -1.00 -15.40
C LEU A 108 1.47 -2.39 -14.87
N ARG A 109 0.85 -2.51 -13.68
CA ARG A 109 0.38 -3.80 -13.16
C ARG A 109 -0.57 -4.49 -14.12
N LEU A 110 -1.55 -3.76 -14.67
CA LEU A 110 -2.47 -4.30 -15.67
C LEU A 110 -1.73 -4.73 -16.95
N SER A 111 -0.68 -4.00 -17.35
CA SER A 111 0.16 -4.33 -18.50
C SER A 111 0.97 -5.61 -18.29
N TYR A 112 1.47 -5.87 -17.08
CA TYR A 112 2.10 -7.15 -16.73
C TYR A 112 1.10 -8.30 -16.74
N MET A 113 -0.13 -8.09 -16.24
CA MET A 113 -1.20 -9.09 -16.36
C MET A 113 -1.52 -9.39 -17.84
N ASN A 114 -1.55 -8.37 -18.70
CA ASN A 114 -1.75 -8.53 -20.14
C ASN A 114 -0.65 -9.35 -20.82
N LYS A 115 0.59 -9.23 -20.34
CA LYS A 115 1.72 -10.04 -20.82
C LYS A 115 1.55 -11.52 -20.46
N GLU A 116 1.00 -11.83 -19.29
CA GLU A 116 0.73 -13.20 -18.87
C GLU A 116 -0.50 -13.80 -19.58
N LYS A 117 -1.54 -12.98 -19.78
CA LYS A 117 -2.77 -13.36 -20.48
C LYS A 117 -3.31 -12.15 -21.24
N ALA A 118 -3.49 -12.28 -22.55
CA ALA A 118 -4.03 -11.21 -23.38
C ALA A 118 -5.43 -10.76 -22.88
N ILE A 119 -5.50 -9.53 -22.37
CA ILE A 119 -6.72 -8.86 -21.88
C ILE A 119 -6.99 -7.54 -22.60
N PHE A 120 -5.98 -6.95 -23.24
CA PHE A 120 -6.12 -5.78 -24.11
C PHE A 120 -6.46 -6.22 -25.53
N ASP A 121 -7.35 -5.48 -26.18
CA ASP A 121 -7.39 -5.45 -27.63
C ASP A 121 -6.18 -4.66 -28.18
N GLU A 122 -5.91 -4.81 -29.48
CA GLU A 122 -4.73 -4.16 -30.09
C GLU A 122 -4.78 -2.63 -30.06
N CYS A 123 -5.98 -2.03 -30.07
CA CYS A 123 -6.13 -0.59 -30.02
C CYS A 123 -5.74 -0.05 -28.63
N ILE A 124 -6.27 -0.65 -27.57
CA ILE A 124 -5.96 -0.29 -26.20
C ILE A 124 -4.52 -0.62 -25.86
N LYS A 125 -4.00 -1.75 -26.32
CA LYS A 125 -2.59 -2.10 -26.12
C LYS A 125 -1.65 -1.02 -26.68
N LYS A 126 -1.96 -0.49 -27.87
CA LYS A 126 -1.19 0.61 -28.47
C LYS A 126 -1.32 1.91 -27.68
N GLU A 127 -2.54 2.32 -27.29
CA GLU A 127 -2.77 3.52 -26.47
C GLU A 127 -2.01 3.45 -25.13
N VAL A 128 -2.01 2.27 -24.49
CA VAL A 128 -1.30 2.01 -23.22
C VAL A 128 0.21 2.06 -23.41
N GLU A 129 0.74 1.44 -24.45
CA GLU A 129 2.18 1.48 -24.77
C GLU A 129 2.65 2.92 -25.02
N GLU A 130 1.93 3.68 -25.84
CA GLU A 130 2.25 5.09 -26.12
C GLU A 130 2.25 5.93 -24.83
N CYS A 131 1.29 5.70 -23.94
CA CYS A 131 1.22 6.38 -22.64
C CYS A 131 2.41 6.05 -21.73
N ILE A 132 2.83 4.78 -21.66
CA ILE A 132 3.97 4.33 -20.86
C ILE A 132 5.28 4.93 -21.43
N LEU A 133 5.48 4.87 -22.75
CA LEU A 133 6.69 5.38 -23.38
C LEU A 133 6.82 6.92 -23.30
N ASP A 134 5.70 7.62 -23.20
CA ASP A 134 5.68 9.09 -23.12
C ASP A 134 5.82 9.62 -21.68
N PHE A 135 5.50 8.83 -20.65
CA PHE A 135 5.48 9.33 -19.28
C PHE A 135 6.82 9.89 -18.81
N LYS A 136 6.79 11.01 -18.08
CA LYS A 136 7.98 11.60 -17.45
C LYS A 136 8.19 10.95 -16.09
N TYR A 137 9.17 10.05 -16.02
CA TYR A 137 9.47 9.22 -14.86
C TYR A 137 10.27 9.93 -13.77
N TRP A 138 11.04 10.97 -14.07
CA TRP A 138 11.81 11.65 -13.04
C TRP A 138 12.15 13.10 -13.40
N TRP A 139 12.71 13.84 -12.45
CA TRP A 139 12.94 15.29 -12.55
C TRP A 139 14.05 15.66 -13.54
N ASP A 140 14.99 14.75 -13.81
CA ASP A 140 16.09 14.92 -14.75
C ASP A 140 15.68 14.75 -16.23
N ASP A 141 14.45 14.32 -16.49
CA ASP A 141 13.84 14.47 -17.81
C ASP A 141 13.65 15.97 -18.13
N ALA A 142 14.35 16.43 -19.16
CA ALA A 142 14.42 17.83 -19.58
C ALA A 142 13.07 18.43 -20.01
N ARG A 143 12.06 17.60 -20.29
CA ARG A 143 10.72 18.07 -20.65
C ARG A 143 10.10 18.83 -19.47
N ARG A 144 9.51 19.99 -19.74
CA ARG A 144 8.92 20.84 -18.70
C ARG A 144 7.60 20.25 -18.19
N ASP A 145 7.40 20.31 -16.88
CA ASP A 145 6.13 19.98 -16.24
C ASP A 145 5.07 21.02 -16.62
N THR A 146 3.93 20.56 -17.13
CA THR A 146 2.81 21.41 -17.56
C THR A 146 1.88 21.78 -16.42
N THR A 147 1.86 20.98 -15.34
CA THR A 147 1.14 21.26 -14.09
C THR A 147 2.01 20.86 -12.88
N TYR A 148 1.54 21.11 -11.65
CA TYR A 148 2.29 20.74 -10.46
C TYR A 148 2.35 19.22 -10.27
N ARG A 149 3.55 18.70 -10.00
CA ARG A 149 3.83 17.32 -9.61
C ARG A 149 4.73 17.27 -8.39
N CYS A 150 4.39 16.42 -7.42
CA CYS A 150 5.26 16.13 -6.31
C CYS A 150 6.22 14.99 -6.68
N TYR A 151 7.53 15.25 -6.65
CA TYR A 151 8.55 14.20 -6.80
C TYR A 151 9.26 13.87 -5.48
N HIS A 152 9.14 14.74 -4.49
CA HIS A 152 10.11 14.81 -3.40
C HIS A 152 9.69 14.05 -2.13
N THR A 153 8.42 13.70 -1.97
CA THR A 153 7.94 12.95 -0.80
C THR A 153 8.36 11.49 -0.89
N GLU A 154 8.39 10.82 0.27
CA GLU A 154 8.87 9.44 0.39
C GLU A 154 8.15 8.47 -0.57
N ASN A 155 6.82 8.54 -0.64
CA ASN A 155 6.04 7.64 -1.49
C ASN A 155 6.19 7.97 -2.98
N HIS A 156 6.22 9.24 -3.36
CA HIS A 156 6.37 9.65 -4.77
C HIS A 156 7.73 9.26 -5.35
N GLN A 157 8.82 9.40 -4.58
CA GLN A 157 10.14 8.90 -5.01
C GLN A 157 10.07 7.43 -5.46
N ALA A 158 9.47 6.56 -4.65
CA ALA A 158 9.38 5.15 -4.98
C ALA A 158 8.31 4.83 -6.03
N LEU A 159 7.22 5.59 -6.13
CA LEU A 159 6.21 5.44 -7.18
C LEU A 159 6.80 5.67 -8.57
N TYR A 160 7.52 6.78 -8.74
CA TYR A 160 8.16 7.14 -9.99
C TYR A 160 9.18 6.08 -10.42
N HIS A 161 10.07 5.67 -9.52
CA HIS A 161 11.11 4.68 -9.89
C HIS A 161 10.58 3.24 -9.97
N THR A 162 9.51 2.90 -9.25
CA THR A 162 8.82 1.61 -9.48
C THR A 162 8.19 1.59 -10.86
N ALA A 163 7.51 2.67 -11.24
CA ALA A 163 6.92 2.79 -12.57
C ALA A 163 8.00 2.74 -13.66
N GLU A 164 9.11 3.45 -13.46
CA GLU A 164 10.25 3.52 -14.38
C GLU A 164 10.90 2.15 -14.60
N LEU A 165 11.21 1.44 -13.50
CA LEU A 165 11.78 0.10 -13.56
C LEU A 165 10.87 -0.84 -14.35
N LEU A 166 9.59 -0.87 -14.01
CA LEU A 166 8.63 -1.77 -14.62
C LEU A 166 8.36 -1.44 -16.09
N ALA A 167 8.33 -0.17 -16.46
CA ALA A 167 8.20 0.29 -17.84
C ALA A 167 9.44 -0.06 -18.67
N GLY A 168 10.63 0.22 -18.14
CA GLY A 168 11.90 -0.12 -18.79
C GLY A 168 12.03 -1.62 -19.03
N GLN A 169 11.59 -2.47 -18.09
CA GLN A 169 11.54 -3.93 -18.25
C GLN A 169 10.56 -4.40 -19.32
N LEU A 170 9.40 -3.75 -19.47
CA LEU A 170 8.42 -4.08 -20.51
C LEU A 170 8.95 -3.73 -21.90
N TYR A 171 9.69 -2.64 -22.02
CA TYR A 171 10.11 -2.05 -23.29
C TYR A 171 11.62 -1.80 -23.38
N LYS A 172 12.43 -2.80 -23.01
CA LYS A 172 13.90 -2.72 -22.85
C LYS A 172 14.63 -2.00 -23.98
N ASP A 173 14.30 -2.33 -25.22
CA ASP A 173 14.99 -1.81 -26.41
C ASP A 173 14.27 -0.62 -27.05
N ARG A 174 13.15 -0.16 -26.50
CA ARG A 174 12.40 0.98 -27.01
C ARG A 174 12.99 2.28 -26.50
N LYS A 175 12.88 3.32 -27.31
CA LYS A 175 13.18 4.70 -26.94
C LYS A 175 11.93 5.33 -26.34
N PHE A 176 12.08 5.92 -25.16
CA PHE A 176 11.05 6.70 -24.47
C PHE A 176 11.14 8.16 -24.88
N SER A 177 10.07 8.93 -24.65
CA SER A 177 10.05 10.38 -24.94
C SER A 177 11.06 11.18 -24.13
N SER A 178 11.53 10.64 -23.00
CA SER A 178 12.67 11.17 -22.22
C SER A 178 13.97 11.21 -23.01
N GLY A 179 14.07 10.43 -24.09
CA GLY A 179 15.32 10.17 -24.80
C GLY A 179 16.17 9.08 -24.16
N MET A 180 15.68 8.37 -23.14
CA MET A 180 16.31 7.14 -22.62
C MET A 180 15.71 5.91 -23.30
N THR A 181 16.48 4.82 -23.34
CA THR A 181 16.02 3.48 -23.69
C THR A 181 15.43 2.80 -22.45
N GLY A 182 14.65 1.74 -22.64
CA GLY A 182 14.15 0.95 -21.50
C GLY A 182 15.26 0.41 -20.60
N LYS A 183 16.42 0.01 -21.16
CA LYS A 183 17.61 -0.41 -20.41
C LYS A 183 18.19 0.72 -19.55
N GLU A 184 18.33 1.91 -20.10
CA GLU A 184 18.80 3.09 -19.35
C GLU A 184 17.81 3.44 -18.22
N HIS A 185 16.50 3.33 -18.45
CA HIS A 185 15.47 3.51 -17.41
C HIS A 185 15.57 2.45 -16.29
N ILE A 186 15.86 1.19 -16.63
CA ILE A 186 16.07 0.13 -15.62
C ILE A 186 17.24 0.49 -14.70
N GLU A 187 18.39 0.85 -15.27
CA GLU A 187 19.60 1.20 -14.51
C GLU A 187 19.35 2.41 -13.60
N HIS A 188 18.73 3.45 -14.15
CA HIS A 188 18.37 4.68 -13.44
C HIS A 188 17.43 4.45 -12.25
N ALA A 189 16.41 3.61 -12.45
CA ALA A 189 15.45 3.27 -11.41
C ALA A 189 16.06 2.42 -10.29
N ILE A 190 16.91 1.44 -10.63
CA ILE A 190 17.58 0.57 -9.64
C ILE A 190 18.46 1.40 -8.71
N GLU A 191 19.25 2.34 -9.25
CA GLU A 191 20.12 3.23 -8.48
C GLU A 191 19.37 3.97 -7.36
N ARG A 192 18.08 4.27 -7.57
CA ARG A 192 17.25 5.06 -6.65
C ARG A 192 16.36 4.20 -5.76
N LEU A 193 15.85 3.08 -6.27
CA LEU A 193 15.04 2.14 -5.49
C LEU A 193 15.85 1.39 -4.44
N GLU A 194 17.10 1.03 -4.74
CA GLU A 194 17.95 0.33 -3.78
C GLU A 194 18.13 1.07 -2.46
N PRO A 195 18.60 2.34 -2.44
CA PRO A 195 18.73 3.10 -1.19
C PRO A 195 17.36 3.39 -0.56
N TRP A 196 16.30 3.61 -1.35
CA TRP A 196 14.96 3.81 -0.78
C TRP A 196 14.50 2.59 0.02
N LEU A 197 14.59 1.39 -0.57
CA LEU A 197 14.22 0.13 0.08
C LEU A 197 15.09 -0.15 1.31
N GLU A 198 16.39 0.13 1.20
CA GLU A 198 17.29 0.04 2.33
C GLU A 198 16.84 0.99 3.46
N TYR A 199 16.60 2.26 3.18
CA TYR A 199 16.20 3.22 4.22
C TYR A 199 14.88 2.84 4.89
N ARG A 200 13.86 2.35 4.16
CA ARG A 200 12.62 1.86 4.78
C ARG A 200 12.89 0.68 5.71
N PHE A 201 13.72 -0.24 5.26
CA PHE A 201 14.08 -1.40 6.07
C PHE A 201 14.85 -1.00 7.35
N ARG A 202 15.82 -0.09 7.24
CA ARG A 202 16.67 0.36 8.35
C ARG A 202 15.95 1.26 9.34
N PHE A 203 15.32 2.30 8.82
CA PHE A 203 14.86 3.48 9.56
C PHE A 203 13.34 3.55 9.63
N GLY A 204 12.64 2.74 8.84
CA GLY A 204 11.19 2.77 8.72
C GLY A 204 10.73 3.79 7.69
N PHE A 205 9.41 3.96 7.64
CA PHE A 205 8.74 4.95 6.82
C PHE A 205 8.80 6.32 7.52
N SER A 206 9.11 7.36 6.75
CA SER A 206 9.04 8.76 7.19
C SER A 206 7.58 9.17 7.43
N GLU A 207 6.65 8.64 6.62
CA GLU A 207 5.20 8.76 6.84
C GLU A 207 4.67 7.50 7.55
N TRP A 208 5.21 7.20 8.75
CA TRP A 208 4.87 6.00 9.52
C TRP A 208 3.36 5.88 9.77
N LEU A 209 2.83 4.66 9.64
CA LEU A 209 1.42 4.31 9.90
C LEU A 209 0.44 5.30 9.26
N SER A 210 0.79 5.83 8.09
CA SER A 210 0.03 6.87 7.40
C SER A 210 -1.04 6.29 6.50
N THR A 211 -1.93 7.18 6.06
CA THR A 211 -2.83 6.91 4.94
C THR A 211 -2.09 6.46 3.67
N TYR A 212 -0.79 6.76 3.53
CA TYR A 212 0.02 6.41 2.37
C TYR A 212 0.62 5.02 2.41
N TYR A 213 0.44 4.25 3.49
CA TYR A 213 0.69 2.80 3.43
C TYR A 213 -0.15 2.12 2.33
N GLU A 214 -1.24 2.78 1.92
CA GLU A 214 -2.04 2.38 0.77
C GLU A 214 -1.21 2.38 -0.53
N VAL A 215 -0.42 3.43 -0.71
CA VAL A 215 0.49 3.61 -1.84
C VAL A 215 1.74 2.74 -1.68
N ASP A 216 2.35 2.70 -0.49
CA ASP A 216 3.57 1.93 -0.23
C ASP A 216 3.37 0.42 -0.49
N ILE A 217 2.22 -0.13 -0.09
CA ILE A 217 1.91 -1.54 -0.38
C ILE A 217 1.79 -1.78 -1.89
N MET A 218 1.19 -0.86 -2.66
CA MET A 218 1.15 -0.98 -4.12
C MET A 218 2.57 -1.00 -4.71
N ILE A 219 3.42 -0.05 -4.32
CA ILE A 219 4.83 0.02 -4.76
C ILE A 219 5.52 -1.31 -4.49
N LEU A 220 5.49 -1.77 -3.24
CA LEU A 220 6.26 -2.92 -2.82
C LEU A 220 5.74 -4.22 -3.43
N THR A 221 4.41 -4.39 -3.57
CA THR A 221 3.84 -5.58 -4.22
C THR A 221 4.12 -5.58 -5.73
N ASN A 222 4.08 -4.42 -6.39
CA ASN A 222 4.52 -4.28 -7.78
C ASN A 222 5.99 -4.72 -7.97
N LEU A 223 6.90 -4.24 -7.10
CA LEU A 223 8.31 -4.65 -7.13
C LEU A 223 8.50 -6.13 -6.83
N TYR A 224 7.82 -6.66 -5.81
CA TYR A 224 7.90 -8.06 -5.42
C TYR A 224 7.43 -9.02 -6.52
N ASP A 225 6.35 -8.67 -7.22
CA ASP A 225 5.79 -9.54 -8.24
C ASP A 225 6.57 -9.48 -9.56
N PHE A 226 7.04 -8.29 -9.95
CA PHE A 226 7.44 -8.00 -11.33
C PHE A 226 8.88 -7.53 -11.54
N SER A 227 9.63 -7.14 -10.51
CA SER A 227 11.03 -6.74 -10.68
C SER A 227 11.88 -7.92 -11.17
N GLU A 228 12.55 -7.79 -12.32
CA GLU A 228 13.49 -8.80 -12.81
C GLU A 228 14.79 -8.81 -11.98
N ASN A 229 15.07 -7.74 -11.22
CA ASN A 229 16.17 -7.68 -10.28
C ASN A 229 15.81 -8.40 -8.96
N GLU A 230 16.51 -9.51 -8.68
CA GLU A 230 16.27 -10.36 -7.51
C GLU A 230 16.49 -9.64 -6.18
N LEU A 231 17.47 -8.73 -6.10
CA LEU A 231 17.76 -7.97 -4.89
C LEU A 231 16.62 -7.00 -4.56
N ILE A 232 16.15 -6.24 -5.55
CA ILE A 232 14.98 -5.35 -5.41
C ILE A 232 13.76 -6.15 -4.96
N ARG A 233 13.50 -7.30 -5.60
CA ARG A 233 12.37 -8.18 -5.26
C ARG A 233 12.43 -8.63 -3.81
N LYS A 234 13.59 -9.15 -3.37
CA LYS A 234 13.80 -9.62 -2.01
C LYS A 234 13.66 -8.49 -0.99
N ARG A 235 14.26 -7.33 -1.24
CA ARG A 235 14.17 -6.16 -0.36
C ARG A 235 12.73 -5.64 -0.25
N ALA A 236 11.98 -5.61 -1.35
CA ALA A 236 10.56 -5.24 -1.33
C ALA A 236 9.73 -6.18 -0.44
N GLY A 237 9.98 -7.50 -0.51
CA GLY A 237 9.36 -8.47 0.39
C GLY A 237 9.64 -8.19 1.86
N LEU A 238 10.91 -7.92 2.20
CA LEU A 238 11.31 -7.62 3.58
C LEU A 238 10.70 -6.31 4.13
N VAL A 239 10.56 -5.30 3.27
CA VAL A 239 9.89 -4.05 3.65
C VAL A 239 8.38 -4.27 3.79
N LEU A 240 7.76 -5.12 2.97
CA LEU A 240 6.36 -5.55 3.18
C LEU A 240 6.19 -6.25 4.52
N ASP A 241 7.09 -7.17 4.89
CA ASP A 241 7.03 -7.85 6.18
C ASP A 241 7.08 -6.86 7.35
N LEU A 242 7.97 -5.86 7.27
CA LEU A 242 8.08 -4.79 8.26
C LEU A 242 6.80 -3.94 8.31
N LEU A 243 6.24 -3.57 7.16
CA LEU A 243 5.02 -2.78 7.06
C LEU A 243 3.82 -3.53 7.66
N PHE A 244 3.63 -4.81 7.29
CA PHE A 244 2.55 -5.62 7.85
C PHE A 244 2.74 -5.90 9.33
N PHE A 245 3.98 -5.97 9.80
CA PHE A 245 4.25 -6.04 11.22
C PHE A 245 3.80 -4.77 11.96
N ASP A 246 4.14 -3.58 11.43
CA ASP A 246 3.67 -2.30 11.97
C ASP A 246 2.14 -2.25 12.02
N LEU A 247 1.47 -2.68 10.95
CA LEU A 247 0.01 -2.75 10.91
C LEU A 247 -0.54 -3.74 11.94
N ALA A 248 0.03 -4.93 12.08
CA ALA A 248 -0.43 -5.93 13.04
C ALA A 248 -0.30 -5.44 14.50
N LEU A 249 0.81 -4.76 14.83
CA LEU A 249 1.03 -4.21 16.17
C LEU A 249 0.08 -3.07 16.54
N ASN A 250 -0.30 -2.27 15.56
CA ASN A 250 -1.07 -1.04 15.78
C ASN A 250 -2.56 -1.17 15.41
N ASN A 251 -2.96 -2.32 14.85
CA ASN A 251 -4.35 -2.64 14.55
C ASN A 251 -5.10 -2.98 15.84
N PHE A 252 -6.13 -2.19 16.15
CA PHE A 252 -7.06 -2.44 17.24
C PHE A 252 -8.45 -2.66 16.65
N HIS A 253 -8.92 -3.91 16.61
CA HIS A 253 -10.26 -4.23 16.11
C HIS A 253 -10.58 -3.73 14.68
N GLY A 254 -9.58 -3.69 13.78
CA GLY A 254 -9.76 -3.22 12.41
C GLY A 254 -9.66 -1.71 12.22
N VAL A 255 -9.41 -0.96 13.30
CA VAL A 255 -9.04 0.46 13.26
C VAL A 255 -7.55 0.63 13.60
N LEU A 256 -6.97 1.76 13.20
CA LEU A 256 -5.56 2.08 13.41
C LEU A 256 -5.41 3.33 14.32
N PRO A 257 -5.72 3.24 15.63
CA PRO A 257 -5.76 4.38 16.54
C PRO A 257 -4.37 4.68 17.11
N THR A 258 -3.44 5.05 16.25
CA THR A 258 -2.01 5.23 16.57
C THR A 258 -1.50 6.58 16.10
N SER A 259 -0.30 6.95 16.55
CA SER A 259 0.41 8.09 15.96
C SER A 259 0.65 7.82 14.48
N SER A 260 0.45 8.83 13.65
CA SER A 260 0.58 8.70 12.20
C SER A 260 1.37 9.89 11.65
N GLY A 261 2.29 9.62 10.73
CA GLY A 261 3.02 10.68 10.03
C GLY A 261 2.09 11.54 9.16
N ARG A 262 1.00 10.94 8.64
CA ARG A 262 -0.05 11.65 7.90
C ARG A 262 -1.38 10.91 7.89
N ILE A 263 -2.45 11.65 8.17
CA ILE A 263 -3.82 11.13 8.17
C ILE A 263 -4.79 12.19 7.66
N TYR A 264 -5.81 11.77 6.90
CA TYR A 264 -6.86 12.67 6.46
C TYR A 264 -7.87 12.93 7.59
N SER A 265 -8.44 14.14 7.61
CA SER A 265 -9.40 14.57 8.62
C SER A 265 -10.61 13.64 8.74
N HIS A 266 -11.12 13.13 7.61
CA HIS A 266 -12.23 12.18 7.62
C HIS A 266 -11.88 10.89 8.38
N SER A 267 -10.68 10.35 8.20
CA SER A 267 -10.25 9.15 8.93
C SER A 267 -10.11 9.38 10.42
N LEU A 268 -9.62 10.56 10.83
CA LEU A 268 -9.57 10.96 12.24
C LEU A 268 -10.97 11.08 12.87
N ILE A 269 -11.90 11.72 12.16
CA ILE A 269 -13.25 12.01 12.69
C ILE A 269 -14.11 10.74 12.75
N THR A 270 -14.00 9.88 11.75
CA THR A 270 -14.86 8.68 11.64
C THR A 270 -14.23 7.42 12.22
N GLY A 271 -12.91 7.41 12.44
CA GLY A 271 -12.15 6.21 12.79
C GLY A 271 -11.92 5.25 11.61
N ILE A 272 -12.40 5.58 10.40
CA ILE A 272 -12.22 4.76 9.20
C ILE A 272 -10.94 5.19 8.49
N HIS A 273 -9.88 4.40 8.67
CA HIS A 273 -8.59 4.63 8.03
C HIS A 273 -8.60 4.17 6.56
N ALA A 274 -7.88 4.86 5.67
CA ALA A 274 -7.76 4.48 4.25
C ALA A 274 -7.22 3.04 4.07
N ILE A 275 -6.41 2.57 5.01
CA ILE A 275 -5.85 1.22 5.04
C ILE A 275 -6.84 0.13 5.51
N SER A 276 -8.08 0.49 5.89
CA SER A 276 -9.08 -0.47 6.39
C SER A 276 -9.34 -1.64 5.44
N PRO A 277 -9.40 -1.46 4.10
CA PRO A 277 -9.57 -2.58 3.18
C PRO A 277 -8.39 -3.56 3.21
N THR A 278 -7.16 -3.03 3.36
CA THR A 278 -5.95 -3.83 3.50
C THR A 278 -5.96 -4.60 4.82
N LEU A 279 -6.35 -3.97 5.94
CA LEU A 279 -6.49 -4.67 7.22
C LEU A 279 -7.53 -5.78 7.12
N LYS A 280 -8.63 -5.54 6.40
CA LYS A 280 -9.66 -6.56 6.20
C LYS A 280 -9.08 -7.70 5.39
N LEU A 281 -8.42 -7.44 4.27
CA LEU A 281 -7.80 -8.48 3.46
C LEU A 281 -6.73 -9.26 4.26
N ALA A 282 -5.82 -8.58 4.95
CA ALA A 282 -4.70 -9.18 5.68
C ALA A 282 -5.15 -9.94 6.94
N PHE A 283 -5.90 -9.29 7.81
CA PHE A 283 -6.20 -9.77 9.17
C PHE A 283 -7.68 -10.15 9.40
N GLY A 284 -8.54 -9.93 8.41
CA GLY A 284 -9.98 -10.20 8.53
C GLY A 284 -10.75 -9.15 9.31
N GLN A 285 -10.12 -8.02 9.67
CA GLN A 285 -10.69 -6.93 10.47
C GLN A 285 -10.69 -5.62 9.69
N GLY A 286 -11.71 -4.79 9.84
CA GLY A 286 -11.89 -3.57 9.06
C GLY A 286 -13.01 -3.71 8.04
N GLN A 287 -12.99 -2.89 6.99
CA GLN A 287 -14.00 -2.89 5.92
C GLN A 287 -13.37 -2.54 4.57
N TYR A 288 -13.96 -3.04 3.49
CA TYR A 288 -13.68 -2.58 2.15
C TYR A 288 -14.34 -1.22 1.91
N LEU A 289 -13.66 -0.36 1.16
CA LEU A 289 -14.06 1.01 0.90
C LEU A 289 -14.05 1.25 -0.61
N PRO A 290 -15.06 1.92 -1.18
CA PRO A 290 -15.20 2.06 -2.62
C PRO A 290 -14.12 2.97 -3.25
N ASN A 291 -13.49 3.81 -2.43
CA ASN A 291 -12.50 4.80 -2.86
C ASN A 291 -11.10 4.52 -2.28
N GLU A 292 -10.82 3.30 -1.81
CA GLU A 292 -9.50 2.92 -1.27
C GLU A 292 -9.10 1.54 -1.82
N LEU A 293 -8.69 1.52 -3.09
CA LEU A 293 -8.55 0.29 -3.87
C LEU A 293 -7.11 -0.04 -4.28
N MET A 294 -6.14 0.88 -4.21
CA MET A 294 -4.81 0.68 -4.80
C MET A 294 -4.05 -0.43 -4.09
N ALA A 295 -3.84 -0.28 -2.79
CA ALA A 295 -3.10 -1.23 -1.96
C ALA A 295 -3.71 -2.64 -2.00
N THR A 296 -5.01 -2.69 -1.74
CA THR A 296 -5.71 -3.94 -1.49
C THR A 296 -5.89 -4.72 -2.78
N THR A 297 -6.08 -4.04 -3.92
CA THR A 297 -6.08 -4.69 -5.24
C THR A 297 -4.73 -5.29 -5.57
N CYS A 298 -3.65 -4.54 -5.36
CA CYS A 298 -2.31 -5.05 -5.65
C CYS A 298 -1.93 -6.23 -4.75
N LEU A 299 -2.23 -6.14 -3.45
CA LEU A 299 -2.01 -7.20 -2.47
C LEU A 299 -2.87 -8.45 -2.71
N ALA A 300 -4.13 -8.28 -3.09
CA ALA A 300 -5.03 -9.41 -3.38
C ALA A 300 -4.51 -10.28 -4.52
N LEU A 301 -3.80 -9.68 -5.48
CA LEU A 301 -3.23 -10.37 -6.65
C LEU A 301 -1.75 -10.72 -6.49
N SER A 302 -1.09 -10.20 -5.46
CA SER A 302 0.34 -10.41 -5.27
C SER A 302 0.66 -11.86 -4.92
N LYS A 303 1.84 -12.30 -5.35
CA LYS A 303 2.50 -13.54 -4.91
C LYS A 303 3.00 -13.42 -3.47
N TYR A 304 3.13 -12.19 -2.95
CA TYR A 304 3.40 -11.97 -1.54
C TYR A 304 2.20 -12.42 -0.71
N GLU A 305 2.49 -13.19 0.34
CA GLU A 305 1.50 -13.58 1.34
C GLU A 305 1.88 -12.96 2.68
N VAL A 306 0.93 -12.27 3.29
CA VAL A 306 1.12 -11.70 4.64
C VAL A 306 1.46 -12.85 5.59
N PRO A 307 2.62 -12.84 6.26
CA PRO A 307 3.00 -13.94 7.13
C PRO A 307 1.96 -14.22 8.22
N SER A 308 1.59 -15.49 8.39
CA SER A 308 0.57 -15.91 9.35
C SER A 308 0.91 -15.57 10.81
N LEU A 309 2.20 -15.34 11.11
CA LEU A 309 2.68 -14.88 12.41
C LEU A 309 2.08 -13.52 12.82
N TRP A 310 1.68 -12.70 11.85
CA TRP A 310 1.10 -11.38 12.09
C TRP A 310 -0.40 -11.42 12.40
N ILE A 311 -1.04 -12.57 12.24
CA ILE A 311 -2.47 -12.74 12.53
C ILE A 311 -2.63 -12.97 14.04
N ILE A 312 -3.04 -11.93 14.77
CA ILE A 312 -3.30 -12.01 16.21
C ILE A 312 -4.54 -12.89 16.46
N PRO A 313 -4.45 -13.98 17.26
CA PRO A 313 -5.56 -14.90 17.48
C PRO A 313 -6.80 -14.26 18.14
N LYS A 314 -7.99 -14.83 17.85
CA LYS A 314 -9.33 -14.41 18.32
C LYS A 314 -9.54 -14.34 19.84
N SER A 315 -8.60 -14.82 20.67
CA SER A 315 -8.79 -14.90 22.12
C SER A 315 -7.47 -14.70 22.87
N CYS A 316 -7.32 -13.54 23.50
CA CYS A 316 -6.39 -13.42 24.62
C CYS A 316 -7.09 -12.66 25.74
N GLY A 317 -7.57 -13.44 26.72
CA GLY A 317 -7.95 -12.92 28.03
C GLY A 317 -6.78 -12.20 28.70
N GLU A 318 -7.12 -11.32 29.64
CA GLU A 318 -6.25 -10.27 30.19
C GLU A 318 -4.93 -10.73 30.81
N SER A 319 -4.72 -12.03 31.03
CA SER A 319 -3.56 -12.60 31.72
C SER A 319 -2.37 -13.03 30.84
N ILE A 320 -2.45 -12.96 29.50
CA ILE A 320 -1.39 -13.47 28.58
C ILE A 320 -0.59 -12.35 27.85
N LYS A 321 -0.83 -11.07 28.15
CA LYS A 321 -0.26 -9.95 27.37
C LYS A 321 1.28 -9.75 27.45
N LYS A 322 1.98 -10.40 28.39
CA LYS A 322 3.44 -10.16 28.61
C LYS A 322 4.36 -11.27 28.07
N ILE A 323 3.89 -12.52 28.02
CA ILE A 323 4.71 -13.68 27.61
C ILE A 323 4.68 -13.85 26.08
N GLU A 324 3.56 -13.57 25.42
CA GLU A 324 3.46 -13.65 23.96
C GLU A 324 4.19 -12.52 23.23
N LYS A 325 4.22 -11.29 23.78
CA LYS A 325 5.01 -10.20 23.17
C LYS A 325 6.50 -10.55 23.07
N ILE A 326 7.09 -11.17 24.10
CA ILE A 326 8.50 -11.58 24.09
C ILE A 326 8.74 -12.76 23.14
N TYR A 327 7.79 -13.69 23.05
CA TYR A 327 7.88 -14.85 22.16
C TYR A 327 7.73 -14.45 20.68
N ILE A 328 6.79 -13.56 20.39
CA ILE A 328 6.57 -12.94 19.09
C ILE A 328 7.83 -12.12 18.72
N CYS A 329 8.32 -11.21 19.58
CA CYS A 329 9.57 -10.48 19.34
C CYS A 329 10.77 -11.39 19.05
N ASN A 330 10.93 -12.53 19.72
CA ASN A 330 12.01 -13.48 19.44
C ASN A 330 11.85 -14.23 18.11
N LYS A 331 10.61 -14.59 17.74
CA LYS A 331 10.32 -15.24 16.46
C LYS A 331 10.49 -14.26 15.29
N ILE A 332 10.14 -13.00 15.51
CA ILE A 332 10.36 -11.86 14.62
C ILE A 332 11.84 -11.54 14.46
N TYR A 333 12.57 -11.47 15.57
CA TYR A 333 14.01 -11.26 15.58
C TYR A 333 14.73 -12.34 14.79
N LYS A 334 14.33 -13.61 14.96
CA LYS A 334 14.83 -14.72 14.14
C LYS A 334 14.43 -14.57 12.67
N TYR A 335 13.17 -14.25 12.38
CA TYR A 335 12.67 -14.07 11.02
C TYR A 335 13.50 -13.05 10.23
N PHE A 336 13.66 -11.84 10.77
CA PHE A 336 14.49 -10.83 10.13
C PHE A 336 15.97 -11.27 10.10
N ARG A 337 16.53 -11.81 11.20
CA ARG A 337 17.96 -12.23 11.25
C ARG A 337 18.34 -13.28 10.20
N TYR A 338 17.46 -14.23 9.87
CA TYR A 338 17.76 -15.26 8.86
C TYR A 338 17.60 -14.74 7.43
N GLU A 339 16.65 -13.84 7.17
CA GLU A 339 16.40 -13.31 5.83
C GLU A 339 17.34 -12.15 5.43
N LEU A 340 17.98 -11.52 6.43
CA LEU A 340 18.86 -10.34 6.35
C LEU A 340 20.17 -10.53 5.56
N GLY A 341 20.43 -11.70 4.96
CA GLY A 341 21.60 -11.94 4.09
C GLY A 341 21.93 -10.85 3.04
N PRO A 342 20.96 -10.10 2.46
CA PRO A 342 21.21 -8.98 1.53
C PRO A 342 21.47 -7.62 2.18
N PHE A 343 21.29 -7.51 3.51
CA PHE A 343 21.53 -6.31 4.31
C PHE A 343 22.69 -6.60 5.29
N SER A 344 23.80 -7.10 4.80
CA SER A 344 24.94 -7.49 5.62
C SER A 344 25.76 -6.26 6.02
N THR A 345 25.43 -5.67 7.17
CA THR A 345 26.31 -5.24 8.28
C THR A 345 25.68 -4.06 9.05
N LEU A 346 25.60 -4.22 10.38
CA LEU A 346 25.08 -3.28 11.40
C LEU A 346 23.55 -3.08 11.49
N TYR A 347 22.82 -4.00 12.15
CA TYR A 347 21.43 -3.78 12.58
C TYR A 347 21.09 -4.43 13.92
N LEU A 348 21.28 -3.70 15.04
CA LEU A 348 20.82 -4.11 16.38
C LEU A 348 20.49 -2.92 17.31
N THR A 349 19.79 -1.88 16.84
CA THR A 349 19.38 -0.77 17.74
C THR A 349 17.90 -0.40 17.68
N ARG A 350 17.04 -1.14 16.97
CA ARG A 350 15.60 -0.79 16.84
C ARG A 350 14.62 -1.70 17.60
N TRP A 351 15.08 -2.77 18.27
CA TRP A 351 14.18 -3.69 18.98
C TRP A 351 14.59 -3.91 20.42
#